data_AF-A0A830E8N0-F1
#
_entry.id   AF-A0A830E8N0-F1
#
_cell.length_a   1.000
_cell.length_b   1.000
_cell.length_c   1.000
_cell.angle_alpha   90.00
_cell.angle_beta   90.00
_cell.angle_gamma   90.00
#
_symmetry.space_group_name_H-M   'P 1'
#
loop_
_entity.id
_entity.type
_entity.pdbx_description
1 polymer ?
#
loop_
_entity_poly.entity_id
_entity_poly.type
_entity_poly.pdbx_seq_one_letter_code
_entity_poly.pdbx_strand_id
1 'polypeptide(L)' 'MSVVLYLEGTVIAGGKGEVRIYVKKRYWDRLKPFIGKEVKLLMVVEDEGSQDAPH' A
#
# COMPACT_ATOMS: atom_id res chain seq x y z
N MET A 1 12.31 10.90 10.21
CA MET A 1 12.79 10.54 8.86
C MET A 1 11.81 9.51 8.30
N SER A 2 11.17 9.78 7.15
CA SER A 2 10.17 8.89 6.54
C SER A 2 10.76 8.22 5.30
N VAL A 3 10.41 6.95 5.04
CA VAL A 3 10.84 6.19 3.86
C VAL A 3 9.62 5.85 3.03
N VAL A 4 9.68 6.12 1.73
CA VAL A 4 8.64 5.73 0.76
C VAL A 4 9.14 4.52 -0.04
N LEU A 5 8.36 3.44 -0.06
CA LEU A 5 8.66 2.22 -0.80
C LEU A 5 7.64 2.04 -1.93
N TYR A 6 8.12 1.89 -3.16
CA TYR A 6 7.30 1.50 -4.31
C TYR A 6 7.33 -0.02 -4.44
N LEU A 7 6.17 -0.65 -4.24
CA LEU A 7 5.99 -2.10 -4.27
C LEU A 7 4.94 -2.46 -5.32
N GLU A 8 5.26 -3.44 -6.16
CA GLU A 8 4.27 -4.04 -7.05
C GLU A 8 3.51 -5.11 -6.27
N GLY A 9 2.18 -4.98 -6.23
CA GLY A 9 1.31 -5.92 -5.53
C GLY A 9 -0.12 -5.91 -6.06
N THR A 10 -0.87 -6.95 -5.69
CA THR A 10 -2.29 -7.08 -6.02
C THR A 10 -3.11 -6.74 -4.78
N VAL A 11 -4.04 -5.81 -4.93
CA VAL A 11 -5.01 -5.48 -3.89
C VAL A 11 -6.23 -6.38 -4.07
N ILE A 12 -6.65 -7.03 -2.98
CA ILE A 12 -7.81 -7.92 -2.95
C ILE A 12 -8.73 -7.45 -1.83
N ALA A 13 -9.98 -7.15 -2.18
CA ALA A 13 -11.02 -6.95 -1.19
C ALA A 13 -11.34 -8.29 -0.51
N GLY A 14 -11.09 -8.36 0.79
CA GLY A 14 -11.56 -9.45 1.64
C GLY A 14 -13.04 -9.26 2.00
N GLY A 15 -13.63 -10.29 2.62
CA GLY A 15 -14.96 -10.14 3.23
C GLY A 15 -14.91 -9.20 4.45
N LYS A 16 -16.03 -8.55 4.76
CA LYS A 16 -16.22 -7.70 5.96
C LYS A 16 -15.33 -6.44 6.03
N GLY A 17 -15.02 -5.82 4.89
CA GLY A 17 -14.25 -4.56 4.86
C GLY A 17 -12.74 -4.74 5.05
N GLU A 18 -12.24 -5.98 5.02
CA GLU A 18 -10.80 -6.23 4.97
C GLU A 18 -10.25 -5.90 3.59
N VAL A 19 -9.08 -5.25 3.55
CA VAL A 19 -8.28 -5.11 2.33
C VAL A 19 -6.98 -5.86 2.52
N ARG A 20 -6.66 -6.77 1.59
CA ARG A 20 -5.43 -7.56 1.61
C ARG A 20 -4.54 -7.15 0.43
N ILE A 21 -3.28 -6.87 0.70
CA ILE A 21 -2.29 -6.51 -0.32
C ILE A 21 -1.26 -7.63 -0.42
N TYR A 22 -1.20 -8.28 -1.59
CA TYR A 22 -0.21 -9.31 -1.88
C TYR A 22 0.96 -8.68 -2.60
N VAL A 23 2.13 -8.69 -1.97
CA VAL A 23 3.37 -8.14 -2.53
C VAL A 23 4.26 -9.27 -3.05
N LYS A 24 4.91 -9.09 -4.20
CA LYS A 24 5.83 -10.10 -4.75
C LYS A 24 6.98 -10.41 -3.78
N LYS A 25 7.32 -11.70 -3.62
CA LYS A 25 8.37 -12.18 -2.70
C LYS A 25 9.74 -11.50 -2.88
N ARG A 26 10.07 -11.03 -4.09
CA ARG A 26 11.31 -10.28 -4.38
C ARG A 26 11.51 -9.02 -3.53
N TYR A 27 10.43 -8.48 -2.96
CA TYR A 27 10.48 -7.30 -2.09
C TYR A 27 10.66 -7.66 -0.60
N TRP A 28 10.72 -8.94 -0.25
CA TRP A 28 10.82 -9.40 1.13
C TRP A 28 11.99 -8.76 1.88
N ASP A 29 13.18 -8.72 1.29
CA ASP A 29 14.37 -8.15 1.94
C ASP A 29 14.21 -6.64 2.22
N ARG A 30 13.41 -5.93 1.42
CA ARG A 30 13.08 -4.52 1.63
C ARG A 30 12.02 -4.32 2.71
N LEU A 31 11.12 -5.29 2.89
CA LEU A 31 10.05 -5.25 3.89
C LEU A 31 10.48 -5.75 5.26
N LYS A 32 11.43 -6.70 5.31
CA LYS A 32 11.95 -7.32 6.54
C LYS A 32 12.31 -6.31 7.65
N PRO A 33 12.93 -5.15 7.38
CA PRO A 33 13.27 -4.17 8.42
C PRO A 33 12.07 -3.47 9.08
N PHE A 34 10.87 -3.59 8.49
CA PHE A 34 9.64 -2.94 8.94
C PHE A 34 8.68 -3.90 9.66
N ILE A 35 8.97 -5.20 9.68
CA ILE A 35 8.15 -6.19 10.39
C ILE A 35 8.18 -5.91 11.90
N GLY A 36 7.00 -5.92 12.52
CA GLY A 36 6.83 -5.64 13.95
C GLY A 36 6.95 -4.16 14.32
N LYS A 37 7.10 -3.26 13.33
CA LYS A 37 7.03 -1.81 13.52
C LYS A 37 5.66 -1.28 13.13
N GLU A 38 5.24 -0.19 13.75
CA GLU A 38 4.06 0.54 13.31
C GLU A 38 4.36 1.19 11.95
N VAL A 39 3.59 0.84 10.93
CA VAL A 39 3.70 1.37 9.57
C VAL A 39 2.39 2.04 9.21
N LYS A 40 2.44 3.30 8.79
CA LYS A 40 1.28 4.00 8.22
C LYS A 40 1.23 3.69 6.72
N LEU A 41 0.14 3.09 6.27
CA LEU A 41 -0.13 2.86 4.85
C LEU A 41 -0.90 4.07 4.29
N LEU A 42 -0.35 4.72 3.27
CA LEU A 42 -1.08 5.75 2.50
C LEU A 42 -1.65 5.07 1.26
N MET A 43 -2.98 5.04 1.15
CA MET A 43 -3.70 4.57 -0.04
C MET A 43 -4.44 5.77 -0.63
N VAL A 44 -4.15 6.08 -1.89
CA VAL A 44 -4.88 7.09 -2.66
C VAL A 44 -5.85 6.33 -3.55
N VAL A 45 -7.15 6.55 -3.34
CA VAL A 45 -8.22 6.03 -4.20
C VAL A 45 -8.71 7.21 -5.01
N GLU A 46 -8.35 7.23 -6.29
CA GLU A 46 -8.90 8.21 -7.24
C GLU A 46 -10.13 7.56 -7.87
N ASP A 47 -11.30 8.16 -7.66
CA ASP A 47 -12.45 7.86 -8.52
C ASP A 47 -12.14 8.45 -9.90
N GLU A 48 -12.37 7.67 -10.97
CA GLU A 48 -12.18 8.11 -12.36
C GLU A 48 -13.05 9.35 -12.73
N GLY A 49 -13.89 9.84 -11.81
CA GLY A 49 -14.73 11.04 -11.95
C GLY A 49 -14.36 12.24 -11.07
N SER A 50 -13.34 12.18 -10.21
CA SER A 50 -12.91 13.36 -9.42
C SER A 50 -11.48 13.77 -9.77
N GLN A 51 -11.31 14.33 -10.96
CA GLN A 51 -10.17 15.21 -11.25
C GLN A 51 -10.38 16.56 -10.51
N ASP A 52 -10.29 16.54 -9.19
CA ASP A 52 -10.25 17.75 -8.35
C ASP A 52 -9.12 17.59 -7.32
N ALA A 53 -7.90 17.45 -7.82
CA ALA A 53 -6.70 17.73 -7.06
C ALA A 53 -6.07 18.99 -7.67
N PRO A 54 -6.12 20.16 -6.98
CA PRO A 54 -5.39 21.34 -7.43
C PRO A 54 -3.89 21.07 -7.28
N HIS A 55 -3.15 21.53 -8.28
CA HIS A 55 -1.69 21.55 -8.29
C HIS A 55 -1.11 22.23 -7.05
#